data_AF-A0A5C7UEL9-F1
#
_entry.id   AF-A0A5C7UEL9-F1
#
_cell.length_a   1.000
_cell.length_b   1.000
_cell.length_c   1.000
_cell.angle_alpha   90.00
_cell.angle_beta   90.00
_cell.angle_gamma   90.00
#
_symmetry.space_group_name_H-M   'P 1'
#
loop_
_entity.id
_entity.type
_entity.pdbx_description
1 polymer ?
#
loop_
_entity_poly.entity_id
_entity_poly.type
_entity_poly.pdbx_seq_one_letter_code
_entity_poly.pdbx_strand_id
1 'polypeptide(L)'
;MNRQNLLLPGDLACPPSEVFVFRSFTFFARRMCDYTILVEVPWEFRDTYWNWFKENYLMDHIEDFVAQDSQIEAVRFSVPKLTCENLHFSLRKIGFDIRKYKQG
;
A
#
# COMPACT_ATOMS: atom_id res chain seq x y z
N MET A 1 0.40 -6.95 -19.50
CA MET A 1 -0.51 -7.38 -18.42
C MET A 1 -1.02 -6.12 -17.74
N ASN A 2 -2.33 -5.87 -17.74
CA ASN A 2 -2.90 -4.72 -17.03
C ASN A 2 -2.95 -5.07 -15.54
N ARG A 3 -2.07 -4.47 -14.75
CA ARG A 3 -2.14 -4.52 -13.29
C ARG A 3 -3.28 -3.64 -12.82
N GLN A 4 -4.07 -4.13 -11.87
CA GLN A 4 -5.09 -3.30 -11.22
C GLN A 4 -4.41 -2.30 -10.28
N ASN A 5 -5.03 -1.14 -10.05
CA ASN A 5 -4.55 -0.19 -9.06
C ASN A 5 -5.03 -0.59 -7.66
N LEU A 6 -4.13 -0.50 -6.67
CA LEU A 6 -4.43 -0.58 -5.26
C LEU A 6 -4.16 0.79 -4.64
N LEU A 7 -5.19 1.38 -4.05
CA LEU A 7 -5.11 2.68 -3.43
C LEU A 7 -4.98 2.54 -1.91
N LEU A 8 -3.92 3.13 -1.35
CA LEU A 8 -3.61 3.12 0.07
C LEU A 8 -3.61 4.54 0.63
N PRO A 9 -4.30 4.82 1.74
CA PRO A 9 -4.15 6.09 2.45
C PRO A 9 -2.69 6.32 2.87
N GLY A 10 -2.17 7.54 2.70
CA GLY A 10 -0.81 7.89 3.14
C GLY A 10 -0.58 7.67 4.64
N ASP A 11 -1.60 7.92 5.46
CA ASP A 11 -1.53 7.77 6.92
C ASP A 11 -1.30 6.33 7.38
N LEU A 12 -1.57 5.34 6.53
CA LEU A 12 -1.29 3.93 6.83
C LEU A 12 0.21 3.63 6.90
N ALA A 13 1.06 4.52 6.39
CA ALA A 13 2.51 4.45 6.55
C ALA A 13 3.02 5.12 7.84
N CYS A 14 2.15 5.79 8.60
CA CYS A 14 2.49 6.59 9.76
C CYS A 14 2.02 5.91 11.06
N PRO A 15 2.65 6.21 12.22
CA PRO A 15 2.14 5.77 13.52
C PRO A 15 0.65 6.14 13.67
N PRO A 16 -0.20 5.24 14.20
CA PRO A 16 0.12 4.01 14.96
C PRO A 16 0.39 2.77 14.09
N SER A 17 0.47 2.91 12.76
CA SER A 17 0.92 1.82 11.89
C SER A 17 2.43 1.63 11.98
N GLU A 18 2.86 0.40 11.73
CA GLU A 18 4.27 0.03 11.71
C GLU A 18 4.83 0.23 10.30
N VAL A 19 5.78 1.15 10.17
CA VAL A 19 6.46 1.52 8.91
C VAL A 19 6.94 0.28 8.13
N PHE A 20 7.60 -0.67 8.81
CA PHE A 20 8.10 -1.90 8.19
C PHE A 20 6.98 -2.82 7.68
N VAL A 21 5.81 -2.78 8.31
CA VAL A 21 4.66 -3.58 7.91
C VAL A 21 3.99 -2.95 6.70
N PHE A 22 3.89 -1.63 6.64
CA PHE A 22 3.47 -0.94 5.42
C PHE A 22 4.35 -1.30 4.23
N ARG A 23 5.68 -1.23 4.40
CA ARG A 23 6.65 -1.64 3.36
C ARG A 23 6.49 -3.11 2.95
N SER A 24 6.29 -4.01 3.92
CA SER A 24 6.07 -5.43 3.65
C SER A 24 4.76 -5.66 2.89
N PHE A 25 3.69 -4.97 3.29
CA PHE A 25 2.40 -5.04 2.65
C PHE A 25 2.47 -4.59 1.19
N THR A 26 3.12 -3.46 0.91
CA THR A 26 3.29 -2.96 -0.46
C THR A 26 4.16 -3.89 -1.31
N PHE A 27 5.21 -4.50 -0.73
CA PHE A 27 5.99 -5.55 -1.41
C PHE A 27 5.10 -6.72 -1.86
N PHE A 28 4.32 -7.31 -0.94
CA PHE A 28 3.45 -8.44 -1.26
C PHE A 28 2.34 -8.06 -2.23
N ALA A 29 1.72 -6.88 -2.07
CA ALA A 29 0.70 -6.39 -2.98
C ALA A 29 1.24 -6.26 -4.42
N ARG A 30 2.43 -5.68 -4.59
CA ARG A 30 3.04 -5.49 -5.93
C ARG A 30 3.54 -6.80 -6.53
N ARG A 31 4.21 -7.65 -5.73
CA ARG A 31 4.90 -8.84 -6.23
C ARG A 31 4.03 -10.09 -6.30
N MET A 32 3.05 -10.21 -5.41
CA MET A 32 2.26 -11.44 -5.24
C MET A 32 0.78 -11.27 -5.58
N CYS A 33 0.30 -10.03 -5.67
CA CYS A 33 -1.07 -9.73 -6.07
C CYS A 33 -1.15 -8.91 -7.37
N ASP A 34 0.00 -8.61 -8.00
CA ASP A 34 0.10 -7.85 -9.26
C ASP A 34 -0.63 -6.48 -9.24
N TYR A 35 -0.58 -5.77 -8.11
CA TYR A 35 -1.10 -4.41 -8.02
C TYR A 35 -0.09 -3.34 -8.45
N THR A 36 -0.60 -2.28 -9.07
CA THR A 36 0.04 -0.96 -9.13
C THR A 36 -0.37 -0.18 -7.88
N ILE A 37 0.60 0.22 -7.05
CA ILE A 37 0.31 0.80 -5.75
C ILE A 37 0.31 2.32 -5.84
N LEU A 38 -0.81 2.93 -5.50
CA LEU A 38 -0.98 4.38 -5.44
C LEU A 38 -1.24 4.80 -4.00
N VAL A 39 -0.64 5.91 -3.59
CA VAL A 39 -0.82 6.45 -2.24
C VAL A 39 -1.71 7.69 -2.29
N GLU A 40 -2.85 7.61 -1.63
CA GLU A 40 -3.83 8.67 -1.57
C GLU A 40 -3.54 9.60 -0.38
N VAL A 41 -3.34 10.89 -0.66
CA VAL A 41 -3.00 11.92 0.33
C VAL A 41 -3.81 13.19 0.11
N PRO A 42 -4.00 14.04 1.14
CA PRO A 42 -4.39 15.42 0.94
C PRO A 42 -3.32 16.12 0.10
N TRP A 43 -3.71 16.72 -1.02
CA TRP A 43 -2.76 17.14 -2.05
C TRP A 43 -1.87 18.30 -1.60
N GLU A 44 -2.38 19.18 -0.75
CA GLU A 44 -1.65 20.25 -0.10
C GLU A 44 -0.49 19.76 0.79
N PHE A 45 -0.55 18.52 1.26
CA PHE A 45 0.48 17.89 2.08
C PHE A 45 1.33 16.87 1.32
N ARG A 46 1.17 16.74 0.00
CA ARG A 46 1.87 15.74 -0.81
C ARG A 46 3.37 15.71 -0.56
N ASP A 47 4.02 16.87 -0.52
CA ASP A 47 5.48 16.94 -0.34
C ASP A 47 5.90 16.52 1.09
N THR A 48 5.05 16.76 2.10
CA THR A 48 5.26 16.26 3.47
C THR A 48 5.21 14.73 3.49
N TYR A 49 4.19 14.13 2.87
CA TYR A 49 4.12 12.66 2.75
C TYR A 49 5.28 12.11 1.94
N TRP A 50 5.63 12.75 0.81
CA TRP A 50 6.76 12.34 -0.01
C TRP A 50 8.06 12.30 0.79
N ASN A 51 8.36 13.35 1.55
CA ASN A 51 9.54 13.41 2.40
C ASN A 51 9.52 12.34 3.48
N TRP A 52 8.38 12.15 4.17
CA TRP A 52 8.23 11.08 5.17
C TRP A 52 8.49 9.69 4.58
N PHE A 53 7.90 9.40 3.43
CA PHE A 53 8.07 8.11 2.75
C PHE A 53 9.51 7.88 2.29
N LYS A 54 10.16 8.94 1.80
CA LYS A 54 11.57 8.91 1.39
C LYS A 54 12.50 8.67 2.59
N GLU A 55 12.32 9.39 3.69
CA GLU A 55 13.11 9.27 4.91
C GLU A 55 12.96 7.89 5.57
N ASN A 56 11.80 7.25 5.40
CA ASN A 56 11.49 5.93 5.94
C ASN A 56 11.68 4.77 4.94
N TYR A 57 12.29 5.01 3.78
CA TYR A 57 12.57 3.99 2.75
C TYR A 57 11.32 3.23 2.26
N LEU A 58 10.20 3.93 2.09
CA LEU A 58 8.91 3.35 1.69
C LEU A 58 8.63 3.41 0.18
N MET A 59 9.51 4.05 -0.57
CA MET A 59 9.31 4.37 -2.00
C MET A 59 9.43 3.16 -2.94
N ASP A 60 9.98 2.04 -2.49
CA ASP A 60 10.39 0.90 -3.34
C ASP A 60 9.28 0.29 -4.19
N HIS A 61 8.02 0.39 -3.76
CA HIS A 61 6.88 -0.30 -4.36
C HIS A 61 5.71 0.61 -4.72
N ILE A 62 5.84 1.90 -4.44
CA ILE A 62 4.83 2.92 -4.73
C ILE A 62 5.06 3.42 -6.14
N GLU A 63 3.98 3.47 -6.92
CA GLU A 63 4.01 4.02 -8.27
C GLU A 63 3.88 5.53 -8.25
N ASP A 64 2.88 6.06 -7.54
CA ASP A 64 2.64 7.51 -7.45
C ASP A 64 1.82 7.90 -6.21
N PHE A 65 1.84 9.20 -5.91
CA PHE A 65 0.95 9.84 -4.96
C PHE A 65 -0.20 10.50 -5.72
N VAL A 66 -1.41 10.35 -5.20
CA VAL A 66 -2.62 10.87 -5.83
C VAL A 66 -3.48 11.59 -4.80
N ALA A 67 -4.30 12.54 -5.26
CA ALA A 67 -5.18 13.29 -4.39
C ALA A 67 -6.38 12.43 -3.92
N GLN A 68 -6.73 12.53 -2.63
CA GLN A 68 -8.11 12.77 -2.19
C GLN A 68 -9.26 12.33 -3.12
N ASP A 69 -9.63 13.28 -3.96
CA ASP A 69 -10.85 13.27 -4.75
C ASP A 69 -10.63 12.75 -6.18
N SER A 70 -9.48 12.12 -6.42
CA SER A 70 -9.14 11.59 -7.73
C SER A 70 -10.08 10.44 -8.13
N GLN A 71 -10.64 10.53 -9.33
CA GLN A 71 -11.54 9.53 -9.90
C GLN A 71 -10.72 8.39 -10.53
N ILE A 72 -9.91 7.71 -9.72
CA ILE A 72 -9.06 6.60 -10.15
C ILE A 72 -9.82 5.29 -9.96
N GLU A 73 -9.89 4.48 -11.01
CA GLU A 73 -10.35 3.10 -10.92
C GLU A 73 -9.30 2.27 -10.14
N ALA A 74 -9.63 1.91 -8.90
CA ALA A 74 -8.73 1.19 -8.00
C ALA A 74 -9.50 0.38 -6.95
N VAL A 75 -8.87 -0.70 -6.48
CA VAL A 75 -9.26 -1.34 -5.22
C VAL A 75 -8.82 -0.41 -4.08
N ARG A 76 -9.76 0.05 -3.26
CA ARG A 76 -9.46 0.91 -2.10
C ARG A 76 -9.29 0.04 -0.86
N PHE A 77 -8.11 0.07 -0.26
CA PHE A 77 -7.83 -0.65 0.98
C PHE A 77 -7.82 0.31 2.17
N SER A 78 -8.51 -0.07 3.25
CA SER A 78 -8.54 0.71 4.48
C SER A 78 -8.60 -0.21 5.69
N VAL A 79 -7.77 0.11 6.69
CA VAL A 79 -7.77 -0.43 8.04
C VAL A 79 -7.32 0.67 9.00
N PRO A 80 -7.72 0.65 10.29
CA PRO A 80 -7.38 1.71 11.23
C PRO A 80 -5.87 1.89 11.46
N LYS A 81 -5.12 0.79 11.44
CA LYS A 81 -3.66 0.77 11.51
C LYS A 81 -3.15 -0.52 10.87
N LEU A 82 -1.93 -0.51 10.35
CA LEU A 82 -1.29 -1.68 9.77
C LEU A 82 -0.11 -2.10 10.66
N THR A 83 -0.20 -3.29 11.24
CA THR A 83 0.77 -3.82 12.22
C THR A 83 1.08 -5.29 11.93
N CYS A 84 2.14 -5.82 12.53
CA CYS A 84 2.49 -7.24 12.37
C CYS A 84 1.32 -8.16 12.73
N GLU A 85 0.52 -7.77 13.73
CA GLU A 85 -0.65 -8.51 14.21
C GLU A 85 -1.71 -8.72 13.13
N ASN A 86 -1.87 -7.77 12.20
CA ASN A 86 -2.92 -7.81 11.19
C ASN A 86 -2.42 -7.94 9.75
N LEU A 87 -1.10 -7.99 9.51
CA LEU A 87 -0.52 -8.06 8.17
C LEU A 87 -1.12 -9.18 7.32
N HIS A 88 -1.18 -10.41 7.84
CA HIS A 88 -1.70 -11.54 7.06
C HIS A 88 -3.19 -11.38 6.73
N PHE A 89 -3.98 -10.85 7.67
CA PHE A 89 -5.40 -10.56 7.43
C PHE A 89 -5.57 -9.48 6.36
N SER A 90 -4.79 -8.39 6.46
CA SER A 90 -4.77 -7.29 5.49
C SER A 90 -4.40 -7.77 4.08
N LEU A 91 -3.39 -8.63 3.96
CA LEU A 91 -3.01 -9.21 2.66
C LEU A 91 -4.11 -10.09 2.06
N ARG A 92 -4.80 -10.88 2.89
CA ARG A 92 -5.93 -11.70 2.41
C ARG A 92 -7.09 -10.85 1.88
N LYS A 93 -7.33 -9.66 2.44
CA LYS A 93 -8.35 -8.72 1.93
C LYS A 93 -8.07 -8.25 0.49
N ILE A 94 -6.81 -8.20 0.08
CA ILE A 94 -6.39 -7.84 -1.28
C ILE A 94 -6.10 -9.07 -2.15
N GLY A 95 -6.61 -10.26 -1.78
CA GLY A 95 -6.52 -11.45 -2.60
C GLY A 95 -5.18 -12.22 -2.54
N PHE A 96 -4.34 -11.95 -1.54
CA PHE A 96 -3.13 -12.74 -1.31
C PHE A 96 -3.50 -14.18 -0.93
N ASP A 97 -2.94 -15.15 -1.67
CA ASP A 97 -3.07 -16.59 -1.39
C ASP A 97 -1.72 -17.28 -1.55
N ILE A 98 -1.14 -17.73 -0.43
CA ILE A 98 0.14 -18.44 -0.40
C ILE A 98 0.13 -19.74 -1.21
N ARG A 99 -1.04 -20.36 -1.40
CA ARG A 99 -1.16 -21.62 -2.15
C ARG A 99 -0.84 -21.45 -3.63
N LYS A 100 -1.01 -20.24 -4.18
CA LYS A 100 -0.61 -19.91 -5.56
C LYS A 100 0.89 -20.09 -5.81
N TYR A 101 1.69 -20.13 -4.74
CA TYR A 101 3.16 -20.19 -4.80
C TYR A 101 3.76 -21.48 -4.25
N LYS A 102 2.94 -22.42 -3.74
CA LYS A 102 3.40 -23.71 -3.22
C LYS A 102 3.51 -24.84 -4.27
N GLN A 103 3.19 -24.55 -5.54
CA GLN A 103 3.22 -25.54 -6.63
C GLN A 103 4.40 -25.34 -7.61
N GLY A 104 5.40 -24.54 -7.23
CA GLY A 104 6.63 -24.31 -8.00
C GLY A 104 7.80 -25.11 -7.45
#